data_AF-A0A9W8USH2-F1
#
_entry.id   AF-A0A9W8USH2-F1
#
_cell.length_a   1.000
_cell.length_b   1.000
_cell.length_c   1.000
_cell.angle_alpha   90.00
_cell.angle_beta   90.00
_cell.angle_gamma   90.00
#
_symmetry.space_group_name_H-M   'P 1'
#
loop_
_entity.id
_entity.type
_entity.pdbx_description
1 polymer ?
#
loop_
_entity_poly.entity_id
_entity_poly.type
_entity_poly.pdbx_seq_one_letter_code
_entity_poly.pdbx_strand_id
1 'polypeptide(L)'
;MRYRDPDWDLDWDFKHEKGHCLNTLGQKKFELSDTSLLSSEDRVPKAVKRVHEIFENPTFMKNIHGGDVKQGNLSDFWLMAGLIALANIPASLKRICVAYNVDVGIYGFVFYRDGEWIYSIIDDKLYLKSPCWDSPSTQRNLLQQVGQENAEKVYRETYQTGSRALFFAQCKDQNETWVPLLQKAYAKAHGDYSSLAGGWIGEALEDLTGGVTSELSTSDILDKDEFWRRELSKVNDQFFFGASTGYLENGYGERDGIAETHAYVVLEARTLKNGQRLVKLRNPWGDTRKGIWDGPWSDGSKEWTRDIQEELGHKFGSDSVFWISYQDLLRKFSHIDRTRLLQDADWRCCQRWVGVDVPWKAQYHERFHIKMDATSTAFKANIPSGYTFVSTLKKTSMPTVTLLDLMAII
;
A
#
# COMPACT_ATOMS: atom_id res chain seq x y z
N MET A 1 -16.84 13.66 21.15
CA MET A 1 -15.76 12.76 21.61
C MET A 1 -15.10 12.17 20.37
N ARG A 2 -13.76 12.03 20.33
CA ARG A 2 -13.09 11.40 19.19
C ARG A 2 -13.23 9.88 19.24
N TYR A 3 -13.33 9.27 18.07
CA TYR A 3 -13.37 7.81 17.93
C TYR A 3 -12.08 7.18 18.46
N ARG A 4 -12.24 6.02 19.10
CA ARG A 4 -11.15 5.16 19.56
C ARG A 4 -11.53 3.77 19.10
N ASP A 5 -10.62 3.14 18.39
CA ASP A 5 -10.80 1.76 17.94
C ASP A 5 -10.61 0.83 19.15
N PRO A 6 -11.67 0.13 19.61
CA PRO A 6 -11.56 -0.72 20.80
C PRO A 6 -10.72 -1.98 20.54
N ASP A 7 -10.64 -2.43 19.29
CA ASP A 7 -9.96 -3.68 18.91
C ASP A 7 -8.52 -3.43 18.45
N TRP A 8 -8.18 -2.18 18.10
CA TRP A 8 -6.87 -1.80 17.55
C TRP A 8 -6.31 -0.50 18.18
N ASP A 9 -6.24 -0.47 19.50
CA ASP A 9 -5.83 0.72 20.24
C ASP A 9 -4.31 0.85 20.40
N LEU A 10 -3.67 1.54 19.45
CA LEU A 10 -2.21 1.76 19.46
C LEU A 10 -1.67 2.34 20.77
N ASP A 11 -2.40 3.27 21.39
CA ASP A 11 -1.93 3.98 22.60
C ASP A 11 -1.95 3.06 23.81
N TRP A 12 -3.02 2.29 23.97
CA TRP A 12 -3.15 1.33 25.06
C TRP A 12 -2.20 0.14 24.89
N ASP A 13 -2.11 -0.40 23.67
CA ASP A 13 -1.20 -1.50 23.32
C ASP A 13 0.28 -1.12 23.55
N PHE A 14 0.66 0.10 23.15
CA PHE A 14 2.03 0.61 23.31
C PHE A 14 2.39 0.89 24.77
N LYS A 15 1.50 1.55 25.54
CA LYS A 15 1.76 1.87 26.96
C LYS A 15 1.84 0.65 27.87
N HIS A 16 1.19 -0.44 27.51
CA HIS A 16 1.27 -1.71 28.24
C HIS A 16 2.31 -2.68 27.64
N GLU A 17 3.10 -2.21 26.66
CA GLU A 17 4.16 -2.97 26.00
C GLU A 17 3.70 -4.34 25.48
N LYS A 18 2.42 -4.45 25.13
CA LYS A 18 1.82 -5.68 24.63
C LYS A 18 2.31 -5.99 23.22
N GLY A 19 2.45 -4.96 22.40
CA GLY A 19 3.00 -5.04 21.06
C GLY A 19 2.12 -5.80 20.08
N HIS A 20 0.82 -5.96 20.32
CA HIS A 20 -0.09 -6.64 19.40
C HIS A 20 -0.24 -5.87 18.09
N CYS A 21 -0.30 -4.54 18.15
CA CYS A 21 -0.40 -3.74 16.93
C CYS A 21 0.92 -3.79 16.12
N LEU A 22 2.03 -4.16 16.75
CA LEU A 22 3.36 -4.19 16.13
C LEU A 22 3.84 -5.58 15.72
N ASN A 23 3.52 -6.65 16.45
CA ASN A 23 4.15 -7.97 16.32
C ASN A 23 3.20 -9.17 16.61
N THR A 24 1.88 -9.04 16.43
CA THR A 24 0.90 -10.11 16.76
C THR A 24 1.21 -11.45 16.10
N LEU A 25 1.62 -11.48 14.82
CA LEU A 25 1.80 -12.70 14.04
C LEU A 25 3.13 -13.44 14.30
N GLY A 26 3.79 -13.15 15.43
CA GLY A 26 4.85 -13.99 15.99
C GLY A 26 6.26 -13.71 15.50
N GLN A 27 6.46 -12.86 14.48
CA GLN A 27 7.78 -12.32 14.15
C GLN A 27 8.02 -11.05 14.94
N LYS A 28 8.71 -11.16 16.09
CA LYS A 28 9.08 -10.00 16.90
C LYS A 28 10.16 -9.16 16.19
N LYS A 29 9.73 -8.20 15.37
CA LYS A 29 10.60 -7.24 14.67
C LYS A 29 10.84 -5.97 15.49
N PHE A 30 9.83 -5.56 16.27
CA PHE A 30 9.92 -4.40 17.15
C PHE A 30 10.00 -4.85 18.61
N GLU A 31 11.21 -4.79 19.16
CA GLU A 31 11.42 -5.09 20.57
C GLU A 31 11.12 -3.86 21.41
N LEU A 32 9.98 -3.86 22.12
CA LEU A 32 9.66 -2.86 23.13
C LEU A 32 10.32 -3.27 24.45
N SER A 33 11.41 -2.60 24.82
CA SER A 33 12.13 -2.77 26.08
C SER A 33 12.65 -1.40 26.52
N ASP A 34 12.96 -1.24 27.81
CA ASP A 34 13.54 0.01 28.31
C ASP A 34 14.76 0.44 27.50
N THR A 35 15.60 -0.52 27.09
CA THR A 35 16.81 -0.23 26.31
C THR A 35 16.51 0.27 24.90
N SER A 36 15.51 -0.30 24.22
CA SER A 36 15.14 0.13 22.87
C SER A 36 14.38 1.45 22.87
N LEU A 37 13.53 1.68 23.86
CA LEU A 37 12.73 2.91 24.01
C LEU A 37 13.60 4.12 24.39
N LEU A 38 14.66 3.90 25.18
CA LEU A 38 15.62 4.95 25.56
C LEU A 38 16.71 5.18 24.51
N SER A 39 16.86 4.28 23.53
CA SER A 39 17.85 4.43 22.46
C SER A 39 17.60 5.71 21.66
N SER A 40 18.68 6.37 21.24
CA SER A 40 18.60 7.50 20.32
C SER A 40 18.28 7.08 18.89
N GLU A 41 18.42 5.80 18.55
CA GLU A 41 18.15 5.27 17.22
C GLU A 41 16.65 5.10 16.97
N ASP A 42 16.21 5.33 15.74
CA ASP A 42 14.80 5.17 15.35
C ASP A 42 14.50 3.71 14.95
N ARG A 43 14.86 2.73 15.79
CA ARG A 43 14.62 1.30 15.50
C ARG A 43 13.22 0.82 15.88
N VAL A 44 12.58 1.48 16.83
CA VAL A 44 11.22 1.16 17.31
C VAL A 44 10.40 2.44 17.47
N PRO A 45 9.06 2.37 17.36
CA PRO A 45 8.20 3.47 17.75
C PRO A 45 8.44 3.88 19.21
N LYS A 46 8.36 5.18 19.50
CA LYS A 46 8.63 5.72 20.85
C LYS A 46 7.47 6.47 21.48
N ALA A 47 6.45 6.80 20.69
CA ALA A 47 5.23 7.41 21.18
C ALA A 47 4.06 7.15 20.23
N VAL A 48 2.85 7.34 20.75
CA VAL A 48 1.60 7.34 19.98
C VAL A 48 0.87 8.64 20.26
N LYS A 49 0.43 9.32 19.20
CA LYS A 49 -0.38 10.53 19.29
C LYS A 49 -1.46 10.56 18.21
N ARG A 50 -2.50 11.36 18.40
CA ARG A 50 -3.52 11.59 17.37
C ARG A 50 -3.04 12.59 16.33
N VAL A 51 -3.64 12.55 15.15
CA VAL A 51 -3.36 13.47 14.03
C VAL A 51 -3.33 14.94 14.50
N HIS A 52 -4.35 15.41 15.23
CA HIS A 52 -4.39 16.81 15.69
C HIS A 52 -3.30 17.22 16.70
N GLU A 53 -2.57 16.27 17.29
CA GLU A 53 -1.45 16.55 18.21
C GLU A 53 -0.10 16.53 17.48
N ILE A 54 -0.07 15.93 16.28
CA ILE A 54 1.13 15.77 15.45
C ILE A 54 1.15 16.87 14.38
N PHE A 55 0.00 17.21 13.81
CA PHE A 55 -0.12 18.08 12.65
C PHE A 55 -0.76 19.40 13.03
N GLU A 56 -0.19 20.51 12.55
CA GLU A 56 -0.73 21.85 12.82
C GLU A 56 -2.03 22.10 12.07
N ASN A 57 -2.05 21.76 10.78
CA ASN A 57 -3.20 21.97 9.90
C ASN A 57 -3.48 20.71 9.07
N PRO A 58 -3.87 19.59 9.72
CA PRO A 58 -3.97 18.30 9.04
C PRO A 58 -4.97 18.34 7.90
N THR A 59 -4.58 17.75 6.78
CA THR A 59 -5.44 17.50 5.63
C THR A 59 -5.45 16.01 5.31
N PHE A 60 -6.57 15.53 4.79
CA PHE A 60 -6.74 14.14 4.40
C PHE A 60 -7.22 14.09 2.96
N MET A 61 -6.42 13.45 2.09
CA MET A 61 -6.69 13.28 0.66
C MET A 61 -7.01 14.61 -0.06
N LYS A 62 -6.34 15.70 0.32
CA LYS A 62 -6.58 17.03 -0.28
C LYS A 62 -5.97 17.09 -1.68
N ASN A 63 -4.71 16.68 -1.80
CA ASN A 63 -3.97 16.65 -3.06
C ASN A 63 -3.26 15.31 -3.16
N ILE A 64 -3.93 14.31 -3.73
CA ILE A 64 -3.34 12.98 -3.90
C ILE A 64 -2.33 13.03 -5.04
N HIS A 65 -1.05 12.85 -4.73
CA HIS A 65 -0.03 12.53 -5.72
C HIS A 65 0.84 11.36 -5.26
N GLY A 66 1.26 10.50 -6.20
CA GLY A 66 2.28 9.47 -5.92
C GLY A 66 3.59 10.10 -5.41
N GLY A 67 3.82 11.36 -5.82
CA GLY A 67 4.76 12.33 -5.27
C GLY A 67 4.89 12.36 -3.75
N ASP A 68 3.77 12.20 -3.05
CA ASP A 68 3.68 12.42 -1.62
C ASP A 68 4.07 11.20 -0.80
N VAL A 69 4.03 10.00 -1.38
CA VAL A 69 4.35 8.77 -0.65
C VAL A 69 5.84 8.73 -0.30
N LYS A 70 6.13 8.59 0.99
CA LYS A 70 7.45 8.37 1.56
C LYS A 70 7.44 7.18 2.51
N GLN A 71 8.34 6.24 2.29
CA GLN A 71 8.53 5.10 3.17
C GLN A 71 9.09 5.55 4.54
N GLY A 72 8.61 4.92 5.61
CA GLY A 72 9.13 5.11 6.97
C GLY A 72 10.16 4.06 7.37
N ASN A 73 10.24 3.76 8.66
CA ASN A 73 11.22 2.81 9.22
C ASN A 73 10.78 1.33 9.15
N LEU A 74 9.88 1.02 8.20
CA LEU A 74 9.39 -0.33 7.94
C LEU A 74 9.72 -0.72 6.50
N SER A 75 10.03 -2.00 6.29
CA SER A 75 10.42 -2.54 4.98
C SER A 75 9.20 -2.92 4.13
N ASP A 76 8.22 -2.03 4.02
CA ASP A 76 6.96 -2.22 3.28
C ASP A 76 6.95 -1.47 1.95
N PHE A 77 8.10 -1.46 1.26
CA PHE A 77 8.28 -0.77 -0.02
C PHE A 77 7.27 -1.21 -1.09
N TRP A 78 6.82 -2.47 -1.02
CA TRP A 78 5.84 -3.06 -1.94
C TRP A 78 4.46 -2.41 -1.81
N LEU A 79 4.01 -2.18 -0.57
CA LEU A 79 2.80 -1.41 -0.30
C LEU A 79 2.96 0.05 -0.74
N MET A 80 4.08 0.70 -0.40
CA MET A 80 4.33 2.08 -0.82
C MET A 80 4.31 2.24 -2.34
N ALA A 81 4.90 1.28 -3.06
CA ALA A 81 4.85 1.20 -4.51
C ALA A 81 3.41 1.05 -5.03
N GLY A 82 2.60 0.18 -4.41
CA GLY A 82 1.18 0.07 -4.70
C GLY A 82 0.44 1.40 -4.54
N LEU A 83 0.66 2.12 -3.43
CA LEU A 83 0.05 3.44 -3.18
C LEU A 83 0.49 4.50 -4.18
N ILE A 84 1.76 4.49 -4.60
CA ILE A 84 2.27 5.37 -5.65
C ILE A 84 1.53 5.11 -6.97
N ALA A 85 1.37 3.85 -7.36
CA ALA A 85 0.64 3.46 -8.56
C ALA A 85 -0.82 3.93 -8.49
N LEU A 86 -1.52 3.65 -7.39
CA LEU A 86 -2.91 4.07 -7.19
C LEU A 86 -3.11 5.58 -7.23
N ALA A 87 -2.17 6.33 -6.67
CA ALA A 87 -2.23 7.78 -6.67
C ALA A 87 -2.13 8.40 -8.08
N ASN A 88 -1.65 7.65 -9.09
CA ASN A 88 -1.64 8.10 -10.48
C ASN A 88 -2.99 7.92 -11.18
N ILE A 89 -3.90 7.11 -10.64
CA ILE A 89 -5.24 6.95 -11.22
C ILE A 89 -6.23 7.85 -10.46
N PRO A 90 -6.82 8.85 -11.13
CA PRO A 90 -7.86 9.68 -10.52
C PRO A 90 -8.97 8.83 -9.92
N ALA A 91 -9.41 9.18 -8.70
CA ALA A 91 -10.47 8.51 -7.95
C ALA A 91 -10.20 7.08 -7.44
N SER A 92 -9.07 6.44 -7.74
CA SER A 92 -8.77 5.10 -7.20
C SER A 92 -8.71 5.06 -5.67
N LEU A 93 -8.03 6.03 -5.05
CA LEU A 93 -8.01 6.13 -3.57
C LEU A 93 -9.39 6.39 -2.95
N LYS A 94 -10.34 7.00 -3.69
CA LYS A 94 -11.72 7.19 -3.21
C LYS A 94 -12.51 5.87 -3.19
N ARG A 95 -12.08 4.86 -3.95
CA ARG A 95 -12.66 3.50 -3.88
C ARG A 95 -12.18 2.75 -2.64
N ILE A 96 -10.93 2.98 -2.24
CA ILE A 96 -10.32 2.36 -1.06
C ILE A 96 -10.81 3.05 0.21
N CYS A 97 -10.79 4.39 0.27
CA CYS A 97 -11.30 5.15 1.41
C CYS A 97 -12.77 5.51 1.19
N VAL A 98 -13.67 4.68 1.75
CA VAL A 98 -15.12 4.74 1.47
C VAL A 98 -15.82 5.83 2.30
N ALA A 99 -15.40 6.01 3.55
CA ALA A 99 -16.02 6.98 4.46
C ALA A 99 -15.04 7.42 5.55
N TYR A 100 -15.10 8.69 5.94
CA TYR A 100 -14.29 9.21 7.02
C TYR A 100 -14.92 10.47 7.64
N ASN A 101 -14.52 10.76 8.88
CA ASN A 101 -14.82 12.03 9.55
C ASN A 101 -13.57 12.48 10.31
N VAL A 102 -12.95 13.56 9.83
CA VAL A 102 -11.67 14.07 10.35
C VAL A 102 -11.83 14.65 11.77
N ASP A 103 -12.95 15.33 12.05
CA ASP A 103 -13.21 15.94 13.36
C ASP A 103 -13.35 14.87 14.46
N VAL A 104 -14.02 13.76 14.12
CA VAL A 104 -14.18 12.60 14.99
C VAL A 104 -12.92 11.74 15.01
N GLY A 105 -12.11 11.74 13.95
CA GLY A 105 -10.90 10.94 13.81
C GLY A 105 -11.21 9.47 13.50
N ILE A 106 -12.19 9.21 12.63
CA ILE A 106 -12.59 7.87 12.17
C ILE A 106 -12.45 7.77 10.65
N TYR A 107 -11.86 6.66 10.18
CA TYR A 107 -11.61 6.42 8.76
C TYR A 107 -11.93 4.97 8.43
N GLY A 108 -12.69 4.74 7.36
CA GLY A 108 -13.09 3.43 6.86
C GLY A 108 -12.46 3.16 5.49
N PHE A 109 -11.70 2.09 5.42
CA PHE A 109 -11.02 1.62 4.21
C PHE A 109 -11.55 0.25 3.79
N VAL A 110 -11.42 -0.08 2.50
CA VAL A 110 -11.69 -1.41 1.97
C VAL A 110 -10.46 -1.95 1.23
N PHE A 111 -10.21 -3.25 1.39
CA PHE A 111 -9.12 -3.98 0.75
C PHE A 111 -9.68 -5.29 0.19
N TYR A 112 -9.10 -5.80 -0.90
CA TYR A 112 -9.50 -7.04 -1.53
C TYR A 112 -8.58 -8.17 -1.07
N ARG A 113 -9.04 -9.01 -0.15
CA ARG A 113 -8.21 -10.07 0.42
C ARG A 113 -8.91 -11.41 0.25
N ASP A 114 -8.16 -12.43 -0.15
CA ASP A 114 -8.64 -13.82 -0.28
C ASP A 114 -9.92 -13.97 -1.14
N GLY A 115 -10.06 -13.13 -2.17
CA GLY A 115 -11.19 -13.17 -3.10
C GLY A 115 -12.40 -12.31 -2.72
N GLU A 116 -12.32 -11.51 -1.64
CA GLU A 116 -13.41 -10.64 -1.21
C GLU A 116 -12.96 -9.26 -0.72
N TRP A 117 -13.85 -8.28 -0.81
CA TRP A 117 -13.63 -6.96 -0.24
C TRP A 117 -13.91 -6.98 1.26
N ILE A 118 -12.87 -6.81 2.06
CA ILE A 118 -12.93 -6.63 3.50
C ILE A 118 -12.86 -5.13 3.85
N TYR A 119 -13.38 -4.75 5.01
CA TYR A 119 -13.28 -3.38 5.52
C TYR A 119 -12.35 -3.29 6.73
N SER A 120 -11.67 -2.15 6.86
CA SER A 120 -10.83 -1.80 8.00
C SER A 120 -11.20 -0.40 8.47
N ILE A 121 -11.78 -0.31 9.67
CA ILE A 121 -12.14 0.96 10.31
C ILE A 121 -11.09 1.24 11.37
N ILE A 122 -10.52 2.45 11.36
CA ILE A 122 -9.45 2.86 12.29
C ILE A 122 -9.72 4.21 12.94
N ASP A 123 -9.07 4.44 14.08
CA ASP A 123 -8.90 5.79 14.65
C ASP A 123 -7.67 6.52 14.08
N ASP A 124 -7.48 7.78 14.46
CA ASP A 124 -6.43 8.68 13.95
C ASP A 124 -5.12 8.67 14.77
N LYS A 125 -4.89 7.66 15.62
CA LYS A 125 -3.61 7.54 16.35
C LYS A 125 -2.50 7.03 15.43
N LEU A 126 -1.30 7.60 15.53
CA LEU A 126 -0.12 7.22 14.75
C LEU A 126 1.12 7.13 15.64
N TYR A 127 2.08 6.30 15.22
CA TYR A 127 3.36 6.09 15.89
C TYR A 127 4.39 7.16 15.51
N LEU A 128 5.17 7.62 16.49
CA LEU A 128 6.22 8.62 16.34
C LEU A 128 7.62 8.03 16.57
N LYS A 129 8.62 8.62 15.91
CA LYS A 129 10.05 8.29 16.07
C LYS A 129 10.61 8.69 17.42
N SER A 130 10.14 9.81 17.96
CA SER A 130 10.64 10.39 19.21
C SER A 130 9.64 10.23 20.35
N PRO A 131 10.12 10.07 21.60
CA PRO A 131 9.25 9.96 22.77
C PRO A 131 8.37 11.20 22.98
N CYS A 132 7.37 11.09 23.85
CA CYS A 132 6.68 12.26 24.37
C CYS A 132 7.63 13.13 25.19
N TRP A 133 7.39 14.45 25.22
CA TRP A 133 8.17 15.37 26.03
C TRP A 133 8.25 14.92 27.50
N ASP A 134 7.15 14.42 28.06
CA ASP A 134 7.10 13.97 29.45
C ASP A 134 7.83 12.63 29.67
N SER A 135 8.03 11.85 28.61
CA SER A 135 8.77 10.58 28.66
C SER A 135 10.28 10.80 28.78
N PRO A 136 11.02 9.87 29.42
CA PRO A 136 12.47 9.91 29.42
C PRO A 136 13.05 9.97 27.99
N SER A 137 13.89 10.95 27.69
CA SER A 137 14.59 11.03 26.41
C SER A 137 15.91 11.78 26.51
N THR A 138 16.93 11.29 25.81
CA THR A 138 18.24 11.92 25.72
C THR A 138 18.14 13.30 25.06
N GLN A 139 17.29 13.43 24.05
CA GLN A 139 17.03 14.67 23.31
C GLN A 139 16.50 15.78 24.23
N ARG A 140 15.56 15.47 25.13
CA ARG A 140 15.06 16.42 26.14
C ARG A 140 16.17 16.87 27.08
N ASN A 141 16.95 15.91 27.61
CA ASN A 141 18.03 16.22 28.55
C ASN A 141 19.07 17.16 27.91
N LEU A 142 19.43 16.92 26.64
CA LEU A 142 20.36 17.78 25.90
C LEU A 142 19.78 19.19 25.68
N LEU A 143 18.52 19.32 25.26
CA LEU A 143 17.87 20.62 25.07
C LEU A 143 17.80 21.44 26.36
N GLN A 144 17.51 20.79 27.50
CA GLN A 144 17.49 21.44 28.81
C GLN A 144 18.90 21.91 29.24
N GLN A 145 19.96 21.19 28.89
CA GLN A 145 21.34 21.60 29.19
C GLN A 145 21.80 22.82 28.38
N VAL A 146 21.29 22.99 27.16
CA VAL A 146 21.64 24.12 26.28
C VAL A 146 21.00 25.44 26.75
N GLY A 147 20.09 25.39 27.75
CA GLY A 147 19.49 26.60 28.32
C GLY A 147 18.55 27.34 27.38
N GLN A 148 17.97 26.66 26.38
CA GLN A 148 16.99 27.26 25.49
C GLN A 148 15.71 27.67 26.25
N GLU A 149 15.25 28.90 26.04
CA GLU A 149 13.91 29.31 26.46
C GLU A 149 12.84 28.47 25.73
N ASN A 150 11.83 28.00 26.47
CA ASN A 150 10.75 27.16 25.95
C ASN A 150 11.21 25.84 25.29
N ALA A 151 12.16 25.14 25.91
CA ALA A 151 12.70 23.85 25.43
C ALA A 151 11.62 22.82 25.04
N GLU A 152 10.48 22.80 25.74
CA GLU A 152 9.35 21.92 25.38
C GLU A 152 8.76 22.25 24.02
N LYS A 153 8.51 23.53 23.73
CA LYS A 153 7.96 23.97 22.46
C LYS A 153 8.91 23.61 21.31
N VAL A 154 10.20 23.91 21.49
CA VAL A 154 11.24 23.57 20.52
C VAL A 154 11.30 22.05 20.29
N TYR A 155 11.21 21.26 21.37
CA TYR A 155 11.18 19.80 21.26
C TYR A 155 9.99 19.32 20.44
N ARG A 156 8.78 19.80 20.74
CA ARG A 156 7.56 19.40 20.04
C ARG A 156 7.64 19.75 18.55
N GLU A 157 8.00 20.99 18.21
CA GLU A 157 8.16 21.46 16.83
C GLU A 157 9.22 20.67 16.04
N THR A 158 10.29 20.25 16.73
CA THR A 158 11.41 19.53 16.10
C THR A 158 11.11 18.04 15.91
N TYR A 159 10.61 17.38 16.96
CA TYR A 159 10.58 15.91 17.05
C TYR A 159 9.18 15.29 17.02
N GLN A 160 8.14 16.08 17.25
CA GLN A 160 6.77 15.58 17.38
C GLN A 160 5.77 16.21 16.40
N THR A 161 6.21 17.16 15.57
CA THR A 161 5.35 17.87 14.63
C THR A 161 5.61 17.49 13.18
N GLY A 162 4.52 17.28 12.45
CA GLY A 162 4.47 17.05 11.02
C GLY A 162 4.76 15.61 10.60
N SER A 163 4.59 15.35 9.31
CA SER A 163 4.78 14.03 8.70
C SER A 163 6.14 13.40 9.02
N ARG A 164 7.21 14.21 9.09
CA ARG A 164 8.58 13.75 9.42
C ARG A 164 8.70 13.08 10.80
N ALA A 165 7.83 13.43 11.74
CA ALA A 165 7.83 12.90 13.11
C ALA A 165 7.30 11.46 13.19
N LEU A 166 6.56 11.01 12.18
CA LEU A 166 5.99 9.66 12.13
C LEU A 166 7.07 8.61 12.00
N PHE A 167 6.87 7.46 12.64
CA PHE A 167 7.79 6.31 12.57
C PHE A 167 7.61 5.52 11.26
N PHE A 168 6.37 5.26 10.87
CA PHE A 168 6.03 4.52 9.67
C PHE A 168 5.86 5.46 8.46
N ALA A 169 5.01 5.10 7.49
CA ALA A 169 4.90 5.81 6.23
C ALA A 169 4.48 7.28 6.41
N GLN A 170 4.92 8.12 5.48
CA GLN A 170 4.88 9.56 5.57
C GLN A 170 4.35 10.16 4.27
N CYS A 171 3.71 11.32 4.38
CA CYS A 171 3.51 12.21 3.25
C CYS A 171 4.72 13.15 3.10
N LYS A 172 5.02 13.59 1.87
CA LYS A 172 6.01 14.66 1.61
C LYS A 172 5.56 15.99 2.21
N ASP A 173 4.29 16.33 2.02
CA ASP A 173 3.64 17.44 2.73
C ASP A 173 3.62 17.14 4.24
N GLN A 174 4.05 18.11 5.04
CA GLN A 174 4.13 17.96 6.49
C GLN A 174 2.78 17.96 7.19
N ASN A 175 1.68 18.29 6.49
CA ASN A 175 0.32 18.35 7.01
C ASN A 175 -0.64 17.36 6.32
N GLU A 176 -0.19 16.54 5.39
CA GLU A 176 -1.04 15.54 4.76
C GLU A 176 -0.94 14.17 5.46
N THR A 177 -2.07 13.47 5.55
CA THR A 177 -2.22 12.30 6.43
C THR A 177 -2.73 11.04 5.75
N TRP A 178 -2.97 11.05 4.43
CA TRP A 178 -3.61 9.90 3.76
C TRP A 178 -2.73 8.65 3.74
N VAL A 179 -1.42 8.80 3.49
CA VAL A 179 -0.47 7.68 3.47
C VAL A 179 -0.38 6.97 4.84
N PRO A 180 -0.07 7.66 5.95
CA PRO A 180 0.05 6.99 7.24
C PRO A 180 -1.26 6.36 7.74
N LEU A 181 -2.40 6.99 7.48
CA LEU A 181 -3.70 6.45 7.88
C LEU A 181 -4.08 5.22 7.04
N LEU A 182 -3.83 5.22 5.73
CA LEU A 182 -4.07 4.06 4.88
C LEU A 182 -3.15 2.90 5.27
N GLN A 183 -1.86 3.16 5.45
CA GLN A 183 -0.90 2.14 5.90
C GLN A 183 -1.33 1.53 7.24
N LYS A 184 -1.83 2.34 8.19
CA LYS A 184 -2.38 1.83 9.45
C LYS A 184 -3.58 0.92 9.24
N ALA A 185 -4.53 1.31 8.39
CA ALA A 185 -5.71 0.49 8.09
C ALA A 185 -5.32 -0.84 7.44
N TYR A 186 -4.29 -0.80 6.58
CA TYR A 186 -3.71 -1.98 5.94
C TYR A 186 -2.99 -2.88 6.97
N ALA A 187 -2.17 -2.32 7.86
CA ALA A 187 -1.56 -3.07 8.96
C ALA A 187 -2.60 -3.77 9.84
N LYS A 188 -3.69 -3.08 10.20
CA LYS A 188 -4.82 -3.69 10.93
C LYS A 188 -5.45 -4.83 10.14
N ALA A 189 -5.68 -4.65 8.84
CA ALA A 189 -6.26 -5.68 7.99
C ALA A 189 -5.33 -6.90 7.84
N HIS A 190 -4.01 -6.71 7.89
CA HIS A 190 -3.00 -7.77 7.78
C HIS A 190 -2.57 -8.39 9.10
N GLY A 191 -2.95 -7.79 10.23
CA GLY A 191 -2.83 -8.38 11.56
C GLY A 191 -1.73 -7.77 12.43
N ASP A 192 -0.79 -6.97 11.90
CA ASP A 192 0.08 -6.02 12.63
C ASP A 192 0.95 -5.20 11.65
N TYR A 193 1.78 -4.28 12.16
CA TYR A 193 2.75 -3.54 11.33
C TYR A 193 3.96 -4.39 10.89
N SER A 194 4.44 -5.33 11.71
CA SER A 194 5.60 -6.17 11.35
C SER A 194 5.32 -7.08 10.15
N SER A 195 4.08 -7.53 10.00
CA SER A 195 3.65 -8.43 8.93
C SER A 195 3.66 -7.77 7.55
N LEU A 196 3.75 -6.44 7.49
CA LEU A 196 3.92 -5.70 6.24
C LEU A 196 5.38 -5.67 5.76
N ALA A 197 6.33 -6.16 6.57
CA ALA A 197 7.72 -6.15 6.20
C ALA A 197 8.04 -7.24 5.16
N GLY A 198 8.42 -6.81 3.96
CA GLY A 198 8.65 -7.70 2.82
C GLY A 198 7.35 -8.12 2.16
N GLY A 199 7.33 -8.13 0.83
CA GLY A 199 6.17 -8.45 0.02
C GLY A 199 6.41 -8.05 -1.44
N TRP A 200 5.43 -8.31 -2.29
CA TRP A 200 5.50 -8.07 -3.73
C TRP A 200 4.59 -6.92 -4.15
N ILE A 201 5.01 -6.08 -5.11
CA ILE A 201 4.15 -4.96 -5.56
C ILE A 201 2.83 -5.51 -6.10
N GLY A 202 2.89 -6.65 -6.80
CA GLY A 202 1.72 -7.39 -7.25
C GLY A 202 0.65 -7.62 -6.19
N GLU A 203 1.05 -8.12 -5.02
CA GLU A 203 0.15 -8.39 -3.88
C GLU A 203 -0.50 -7.11 -3.38
N ALA A 204 0.27 -6.03 -3.21
CA ALA A 204 -0.29 -4.74 -2.80
C ALA A 204 -1.31 -4.23 -3.82
N LEU A 205 -1.01 -4.34 -5.11
CA LEU A 205 -1.92 -3.88 -6.15
C LEU A 205 -3.19 -4.73 -6.22
N GLU A 206 -3.10 -6.04 -6.01
CA GLU A 206 -4.27 -6.92 -5.88
C GLU A 206 -5.13 -6.50 -4.69
N ASP A 207 -4.53 -6.34 -3.50
CA ASP A 207 -5.26 -5.96 -2.29
C ASP A 207 -5.91 -4.59 -2.39
N LEU A 208 -5.30 -3.66 -3.11
CA LEU A 208 -5.79 -2.30 -3.21
C LEU A 208 -6.80 -2.10 -4.37
N THR A 209 -6.79 -2.98 -5.37
CA THR A 209 -7.61 -2.79 -6.60
C THR A 209 -8.59 -3.91 -6.90
N GLY A 210 -8.39 -5.11 -6.34
CA GLY A 210 -9.05 -6.34 -6.77
C GLY A 210 -8.63 -6.80 -8.17
N GLY A 211 -7.50 -6.28 -8.68
CA GLY A 211 -6.91 -6.69 -9.94
C GLY A 211 -6.29 -8.09 -9.90
N VAL A 212 -5.65 -8.48 -10.99
CA VAL A 212 -4.93 -9.77 -11.09
C VAL A 212 -3.51 -9.51 -11.55
N THR A 213 -2.52 -9.94 -10.77
CA THR A 213 -1.11 -9.81 -11.12
C THR A 213 -0.60 -11.05 -11.82
N SER A 214 0.23 -10.83 -12.84
CA SER A 214 1.09 -11.83 -13.44
C SER A 214 2.54 -11.40 -13.28
N GLU A 215 3.37 -12.29 -12.77
CA GLU A 215 4.80 -12.11 -12.69
C GLU A 215 5.45 -12.47 -14.03
N LEU A 216 6.24 -11.56 -14.59
CA LEU A 216 6.90 -11.72 -15.87
C LEU A 216 8.41 -11.56 -15.71
N SER A 217 9.17 -12.58 -16.12
CA SER A 217 10.59 -12.38 -16.38
C SER A 217 10.77 -11.63 -17.70
N THR A 218 11.65 -10.63 -17.72
CA THR A 218 11.93 -9.88 -18.96
C THR A 218 12.60 -10.75 -20.03
N SER A 219 13.20 -11.88 -19.65
CA SER A 219 13.70 -12.91 -20.58
C SER A 219 12.59 -13.65 -21.33
N ASP A 220 11.39 -13.72 -20.74
CA ASP A 220 10.30 -14.56 -21.22
C ASP A 220 9.33 -13.77 -22.12
N ILE A 221 9.57 -12.47 -22.28
CA ILE A 221 8.84 -11.61 -23.21
C ILE A 221 9.32 -11.90 -24.64
N LEU A 222 8.58 -12.77 -25.33
CA LEU A 222 8.86 -13.18 -26.71
C LEU A 222 8.78 -12.00 -27.69
N ASP A 223 7.66 -11.27 -27.68
CA ASP A 223 7.44 -10.09 -28.52
C ASP A 223 7.42 -8.81 -27.66
N LYS A 224 8.56 -8.12 -27.67
CA LYS A 224 8.78 -6.87 -26.93
C LYS A 224 7.99 -5.71 -27.53
N ASP A 225 7.74 -5.71 -28.83
CA ASP A 225 6.94 -4.68 -29.48
C ASP A 225 5.46 -4.83 -29.16
N GLU A 226 4.95 -6.06 -29.14
CA GLU A 226 3.60 -6.36 -28.72
C GLU A 226 3.38 -6.04 -27.24
N PHE A 227 4.31 -6.43 -26.36
CA PHE A 227 4.25 -6.09 -24.93
C PHE A 227 4.14 -4.58 -24.71
N TRP A 228 4.97 -3.79 -25.40
CA TRP A 228 4.87 -2.32 -25.36
C TRP A 228 3.47 -1.83 -25.78
N ARG A 229 3.01 -2.25 -26.96
CA ARG A 229 1.80 -1.70 -27.60
C ARG A 229 0.50 -2.14 -26.92
N ARG A 230 0.43 -3.37 -26.42
CA ARG A 230 -0.79 -3.92 -25.80
C ARG A 230 -0.84 -3.74 -24.30
N GLU A 231 0.31 -3.60 -23.64
CA GLU A 231 0.37 -3.66 -22.18
C GLU A 231 1.07 -2.45 -21.59
N LEU A 232 2.38 -2.29 -21.77
CA LEU A 232 3.14 -1.27 -21.04
C LEU A 232 2.67 0.16 -21.35
N SER A 233 2.31 0.45 -22.61
CA SER A 233 1.72 1.75 -23.02
C SER A 233 0.30 2.00 -22.49
N LYS A 234 -0.32 1.02 -21.82
CA LYS A 234 -1.63 1.10 -21.16
C LYS A 234 -1.51 1.21 -19.64
N VAL A 235 -0.31 1.58 -19.14
CA VAL A 235 -0.09 1.85 -17.72
C VAL A 235 -1.04 2.94 -17.19
N ASN A 236 -1.56 2.75 -15.98
CA ASN A 236 -2.58 3.56 -15.31
C ASN A 236 -3.98 3.57 -15.98
N ASP A 237 -4.16 2.89 -17.10
CA ASP A 237 -5.47 2.73 -17.77
C ASP A 237 -5.99 1.30 -17.55
N GLN A 238 -5.27 0.31 -18.07
CA GLN A 238 -5.65 -1.11 -17.98
C GLN A 238 -4.71 -1.91 -17.08
N PHE A 239 -3.51 -1.41 -16.86
CA PHE A 239 -2.47 -2.12 -16.12
C PHE A 239 -1.73 -1.23 -15.15
N PHE A 240 -1.24 -1.83 -14.08
CA PHE A 240 -0.13 -1.31 -13.30
C PHE A 240 1.10 -2.20 -13.47
N PHE A 241 2.27 -1.59 -13.33
CA PHE A 241 3.53 -2.30 -13.43
C PHE A 241 4.44 -1.97 -12.25
N GLY A 242 4.85 -3.02 -11.54
CA GLY A 242 6.03 -3.03 -10.69
C GLY A 242 7.23 -3.56 -11.48
N ALA A 243 8.42 -3.05 -11.23
CA ALA A 243 9.66 -3.55 -11.83
C ALA A 243 10.71 -3.77 -10.73
N SER A 244 11.40 -4.90 -10.75
CA SER A 244 12.45 -5.22 -9.78
C SER A 244 13.59 -6.02 -10.45
N THR A 245 14.71 -6.14 -9.74
CA THR A 245 15.90 -6.83 -10.24
C THR A 245 16.72 -7.42 -9.08
N GLY A 246 17.56 -8.41 -9.37
CA GLY A 246 18.51 -9.00 -8.42
C GLY A 246 17.95 -10.01 -7.41
N TYR A 247 16.63 -10.22 -7.35
CA TYR A 247 16.03 -11.17 -6.39
C TYR A 247 16.49 -12.62 -6.59
N LEU A 248 16.44 -13.12 -7.84
CA LEU A 248 16.80 -14.52 -8.15
C LEU A 248 18.31 -14.79 -8.05
N GLU A 249 19.14 -13.75 -8.09
CA GLU A 249 20.60 -13.87 -8.13
C GLU A 249 21.25 -13.67 -6.75
N ASN A 250 20.44 -13.49 -5.68
CA ASN A 250 20.91 -12.96 -4.39
C ASN A 250 21.76 -11.70 -4.56
N GLY A 251 21.37 -10.87 -5.54
CA GLY A 251 22.11 -9.70 -5.96
C GLY A 251 22.27 -8.71 -4.82
N TYR A 252 23.47 -8.16 -4.68
CA TYR A 252 23.75 -7.04 -3.80
C TYR A 252 24.41 -5.92 -4.61
N GLY A 253 23.92 -4.69 -4.44
CA GLY A 253 24.50 -3.51 -5.08
C GLY A 253 23.50 -2.78 -5.99
N GLU A 254 24.01 -2.28 -7.11
CA GLU A 254 23.24 -1.48 -8.08
C GLU A 254 23.64 -1.78 -9.53
N ARG A 255 22.69 -1.56 -10.46
CA ARG A 255 22.87 -1.66 -11.92
C ARG A 255 22.69 -0.29 -12.55
N ASP A 256 23.78 0.46 -12.67
CA ASP A 256 23.79 1.86 -13.15
C ASP A 256 22.79 2.73 -12.35
N GLY A 257 22.93 2.66 -11.02
CA GLY A 257 22.10 3.39 -10.07
C GLY A 257 20.78 2.72 -9.68
N ILE A 258 20.31 1.69 -10.41
CA ILE A 258 19.12 0.90 -10.00
C ILE A 258 19.48 -0.05 -8.86
N ALA A 259 18.80 0.05 -7.72
CA ALA A 259 19.03 -0.80 -6.57
C ALA A 259 18.49 -2.22 -6.79
N GLU A 260 19.33 -3.23 -6.51
CA GLU A 260 18.91 -4.63 -6.53
C GLU A 260 18.08 -4.97 -5.29
N THR A 261 17.23 -6.01 -5.38
CA THR A 261 16.30 -6.46 -4.32
C THR A 261 15.31 -5.39 -3.88
N HIS A 262 15.05 -4.41 -4.75
CA HIS A 262 14.13 -3.31 -4.53
C HIS A 262 13.15 -3.18 -5.69
N ALA A 263 12.00 -2.58 -5.41
CA ALA A 263 10.90 -2.52 -6.36
C ALA A 263 10.56 -1.07 -6.75
N TYR A 264 10.31 -0.89 -8.04
CA TYR A 264 10.08 0.38 -8.71
C TYR A 264 8.71 0.39 -9.35
N VAL A 265 8.08 1.56 -9.40
CA VAL A 265 6.75 1.72 -10.01
C VAL A 265 6.88 2.35 -11.38
N VAL A 266 6.29 1.75 -12.40
CA VAL A 266 6.14 2.41 -13.70
C VAL A 266 5.02 3.43 -13.59
N LEU A 267 5.37 4.71 -13.72
CA LEU A 267 4.43 5.82 -13.70
C LEU A 267 3.88 6.13 -15.08
N GLU A 268 4.68 5.95 -16.13
CA GLU A 268 4.30 6.35 -17.48
C GLU A 268 5.12 5.58 -18.53
N ALA A 269 4.51 5.32 -19.68
CA ALA A 269 5.19 4.80 -20.86
C ALA A 269 4.79 5.65 -22.07
N ARG A 270 5.78 6.28 -22.72
CA ARG A 270 5.54 7.21 -23.84
C ARG A 270 6.41 6.89 -25.05
N THR A 271 5.79 6.97 -26.22
CA THR A 271 6.52 6.99 -27.50
C THR A 271 6.65 8.43 -27.97
N LEU A 272 7.87 8.91 -28.10
CA LEU A 272 8.19 10.25 -28.56
C LEU A 272 7.92 10.39 -30.07
N LYS A 273 7.82 11.64 -30.56
CA LYS A 273 7.67 11.94 -31.99
C LYS A 273 8.74 11.35 -32.90
N ASN A 274 9.96 11.18 -32.39
CA ASN A 274 11.08 10.56 -33.11
C ASN A 274 11.02 9.01 -33.10
N GLY A 275 9.97 8.41 -32.54
CA GLY A 275 9.77 6.96 -32.43
C GLY A 275 10.40 6.31 -31.20
N GLN A 276 11.13 7.08 -30.39
CA GLN A 276 11.79 6.54 -29.21
C GLN A 276 10.80 6.23 -28.09
N ARG A 277 10.96 5.06 -27.46
CA ARG A 277 10.09 4.58 -26.37
C ARG A 277 10.79 4.77 -25.03
N LEU A 278 10.16 5.55 -24.15
CA LEU A 278 10.68 5.89 -22.83
C LEU A 278 9.68 5.51 -21.75
N VAL A 279 10.21 5.08 -20.61
CA VAL A 279 9.43 4.66 -19.45
C VAL A 279 9.84 5.52 -18.27
N LYS A 280 8.84 6.08 -17.58
CA LYS A 280 9.03 6.85 -16.36
C LYS A 280 8.82 5.93 -15.18
N LEU A 281 9.83 5.81 -14.32
CA LEU A 281 9.73 5.02 -13.09
C LEU A 281 9.91 5.92 -11.86
N ARG A 282 9.46 5.41 -10.72
CA ARG A 282 9.68 6.01 -9.42
C ARG A 282 10.21 5.01 -8.41
N ASN A 283 11.21 5.44 -7.65
CA ASN A 283 11.66 4.76 -6.45
C ASN A 283 10.78 5.14 -5.24
N PRO A 284 10.16 4.17 -4.54
CA PRO A 284 9.35 4.43 -3.34
C PRO A 284 10.08 5.05 -2.14
N TRP A 285 11.42 5.03 -2.11
CA TRP A 285 12.22 5.63 -1.01
C TRP A 285 12.08 7.16 -0.90
N GLY A 286 11.44 7.84 -1.85
CA GLY A 286 11.19 9.28 -1.78
C GLY A 286 12.42 10.11 -2.15
N ASP A 287 12.64 11.28 -1.55
CA ASP A 287 13.67 12.25 -1.99
C ASP A 287 15.12 11.79 -1.71
N THR A 288 15.61 10.74 -2.38
CA THR A 288 16.99 10.21 -2.32
C THR A 288 17.60 10.17 -3.71
N ARG A 289 18.90 10.42 -3.83
CA ARG A 289 19.63 10.17 -5.09
C ARG A 289 19.95 8.70 -5.31
N LYS A 290 19.95 7.89 -4.24
CA LYS A 290 20.30 6.47 -4.32
C LYS A 290 19.14 5.69 -4.95
N GLY A 291 19.46 4.72 -5.79
CA GLY A 291 18.42 3.91 -6.43
C GLY A 291 17.75 4.64 -7.59
N ILE A 292 18.38 5.65 -8.19
CA ILE A 292 17.90 6.35 -9.39
C ILE A 292 18.77 5.93 -10.57
N TRP A 293 18.18 5.81 -11.75
CA TRP A 293 18.91 5.50 -12.99
C TRP A 293 19.99 6.55 -13.31
N ASP A 294 21.22 6.10 -13.56
CA ASP A 294 22.36 6.96 -13.91
C ASP A 294 22.74 6.90 -15.41
N GLY A 295 22.07 6.06 -16.20
CA GLY A 295 22.33 5.92 -17.63
C GLY A 295 21.61 6.94 -18.53
N PRO A 296 21.51 6.70 -19.85
CA PRO A 296 20.82 7.58 -20.78
C PRO A 296 19.40 7.91 -20.35
N TRP A 297 18.97 9.17 -20.47
CA TRP A 297 17.68 9.70 -19.97
C TRP A 297 17.57 9.93 -18.47
N SER A 298 18.63 9.67 -17.69
CA SER A 298 18.74 10.15 -16.31
C SER A 298 18.73 11.69 -16.26
N ASP A 299 18.39 12.25 -15.10
CA ASP A 299 18.40 13.69 -14.89
C ASP A 299 19.82 14.27 -15.10
N GLY A 300 19.96 15.19 -16.06
CA GLY A 300 21.26 15.77 -16.43
C GLY A 300 22.04 14.99 -17.51
N SER A 301 21.50 13.90 -18.04
CA SER A 301 22.09 13.18 -19.17
C SER A 301 22.02 13.98 -20.48
N LYS A 302 22.91 13.65 -21.43
CA LYS A 302 23.09 14.39 -22.69
C LYS A 302 21.95 14.21 -23.69
N GLU A 303 21.11 13.19 -23.49
CA GLU A 303 19.98 12.84 -24.34
C GLU A 303 18.85 13.88 -24.24
N TRP A 304 18.81 14.64 -23.14
CA TRP A 304 17.82 15.69 -22.93
C TRP A 304 18.07 16.91 -23.80
N THR A 305 17.14 17.16 -24.72
CA THR A 305 17.00 18.45 -25.41
C THR A 305 15.79 19.21 -24.86
N ARG A 306 15.75 20.54 -25.06
CA ARG A 306 14.63 21.37 -24.62
C ARG A 306 13.30 20.87 -25.20
N ASP A 307 13.30 20.51 -26.48
CA ASP A 307 12.09 20.04 -27.17
C ASP A 307 11.55 18.73 -26.57
N ILE A 308 12.44 17.81 -26.16
CA ILE A 308 12.03 16.54 -25.54
C ILE A 308 11.57 16.74 -24.09
N GLN A 309 12.19 17.65 -23.34
CA GLN A 309 11.72 18.03 -22.01
C GLN A 309 10.32 18.63 -22.06
N GLU A 310 10.07 19.53 -23.02
CA GLU A 310 8.75 20.12 -23.27
C GLU A 310 7.74 19.06 -23.71
N GLU A 311 8.13 18.15 -24.62
CA GLU A 311 7.27 17.06 -25.06
C GLU A 311 6.84 16.16 -23.89
N LEU A 312 7.77 15.79 -23.01
CA LEU A 312 7.50 14.93 -21.84
C LEU A 312 6.90 15.69 -20.65
N GLY A 313 6.94 17.02 -20.66
CA GLY A 313 6.64 17.83 -19.49
C GLY A 313 7.57 17.51 -18.30
N HIS A 314 8.81 17.07 -18.58
CA HIS A 314 9.76 16.64 -17.56
C HIS A 314 10.39 17.84 -16.87
N LYS A 315 10.52 17.75 -15.54
CA LYS A 315 11.25 18.73 -14.73
C LYS A 315 12.30 17.97 -13.95
N PHE A 316 13.55 18.41 -14.05
CA PHE A 316 14.63 17.83 -13.26
C PHE A 316 14.38 18.06 -11.77
N GLY A 317 14.63 17.03 -10.97
CA GLY A 317 14.29 17.06 -9.56
C GLY A 317 14.89 15.92 -8.76
N SER A 318 14.79 16.04 -7.44
CA SER A 318 15.20 14.99 -6.50
C SER A 318 13.99 14.21 -6.00
N ASP A 319 12.99 13.97 -6.85
CA ASP A 319 11.71 13.35 -6.50
C ASP A 319 11.69 11.83 -6.68
N SER A 320 12.86 11.21 -6.85
CA SER A 320 13.04 9.78 -7.13
C SER A 320 12.34 9.29 -8.39
N VAL A 321 12.03 10.20 -9.30
CA VAL A 321 11.42 9.90 -10.59
C VAL A 321 12.49 10.03 -11.68
N PHE A 322 12.53 9.08 -12.59
CA PHE A 322 13.48 9.12 -13.70
C PHE A 322 12.88 8.49 -14.95
N TRP A 323 13.45 8.85 -16.10
CA TRP A 323 13.15 8.22 -17.37
C TRP A 323 14.26 7.24 -17.75
N ILE A 324 13.87 6.14 -18.39
CA ILE A 324 14.77 5.15 -18.96
C ILE A 324 14.25 4.74 -20.35
N SER A 325 15.15 4.31 -21.23
CA SER A 325 14.72 3.73 -22.51
C SER A 325 13.98 2.40 -22.29
N TYR A 326 12.99 2.08 -23.13
CA TYR A 326 12.32 0.77 -23.05
C TYR A 326 13.31 -0.40 -23.19
N GLN A 327 14.35 -0.23 -24.01
CA GLN A 327 15.39 -1.23 -24.17
C GLN A 327 16.22 -1.43 -22.90
N ASP A 328 16.55 -0.36 -22.19
CA ASP A 328 17.32 -0.44 -20.96
C ASP A 328 16.47 -0.91 -19.79
N LEU A 329 15.16 -0.59 -19.75
CA LEU A 329 14.22 -1.20 -18.82
C LEU A 329 14.32 -2.74 -18.87
N LEU A 330 14.17 -3.32 -20.07
CA LEU A 330 14.23 -4.77 -20.26
C LEU A 330 15.60 -5.40 -19.96
N ARG A 331 16.68 -4.61 -19.99
CA ARG A 331 18.04 -5.09 -19.69
C ARG A 331 18.37 -5.02 -18.20
N LYS A 332 17.86 -4.00 -17.51
CA LYS A 332 18.25 -3.69 -16.12
C LYS A 332 17.28 -4.29 -15.11
N PHE A 333 16.01 -4.40 -15.48
CA PHE A 333 14.99 -5.08 -14.70
C PHE A 333 14.79 -6.49 -15.21
N SER A 334 14.91 -7.47 -14.32
CA SER A 334 14.70 -8.88 -14.65
C SER A 334 13.26 -9.33 -14.42
N HIS A 335 12.54 -8.64 -13.53
CA HIS A 335 11.19 -9.01 -13.10
C HIS A 335 10.21 -7.85 -13.24
N ILE A 336 9.03 -8.13 -13.76
CA ILE A 336 7.92 -7.20 -13.91
C ILE A 336 6.66 -7.81 -13.29
N ASP A 337 6.11 -7.14 -12.30
CA ASP A 337 4.76 -7.40 -11.80
C ASP A 337 3.77 -6.67 -12.71
N ARG A 338 2.96 -7.40 -13.48
CA ARG A 338 1.92 -6.83 -14.35
C ARG A 338 0.56 -7.07 -13.71
N THR A 339 -0.03 -6.04 -13.12
CA THR A 339 -1.37 -6.11 -12.54
C THR A 339 -2.40 -5.60 -13.53
N ARG A 340 -3.31 -6.47 -13.97
CA ARG A 340 -4.47 -6.09 -14.77
C ARG A 340 -5.56 -5.52 -13.89
N LEU A 341 -6.00 -4.32 -14.24
CA LEU A 341 -7.10 -3.64 -13.57
C LEU A 341 -8.44 -4.16 -14.11
N LEU A 342 -9.33 -4.54 -13.21
CA LEU A 342 -10.69 -4.98 -13.52
C LEU A 342 -11.68 -3.84 -13.25
N GLN A 343 -11.47 -2.70 -13.90
CA GLN A 343 -12.26 -1.49 -13.68
C GLN A 343 -13.43 -1.33 -14.67
N ASP A 344 -13.43 -2.07 -15.79
CA ASP A 344 -14.54 -1.98 -16.74
C ASP A 344 -15.83 -2.52 -16.12
N ALA A 345 -16.93 -1.81 -16.34
CA ALA A 345 -18.26 -2.22 -15.90
C ALA A 345 -18.71 -3.57 -16.47
N ASP A 346 -18.04 -4.04 -17.54
CA ASP A 346 -18.31 -5.29 -18.22
C ASP A 346 -17.66 -6.50 -17.55
N TRP A 347 -16.70 -6.31 -16.64
CA TRP A 347 -16.14 -7.41 -15.86
C TRP A 347 -17.17 -7.91 -14.85
N ARG A 348 -17.57 -9.17 -15.02
CA ARG A 348 -18.50 -9.86 -14.13
C ARG A 348 -17.78 -10.98 -13.42
N CYS A 349 -18.02 -11.10 -12.12
CA CYS A 349 -17.65 -12.30 -11.38
C CYS A 349 -18.50 -13.47 -11.93
N CYS A 350 -17.87 -14.37 -12.68
CA CYS A 350 -18.56 -15.53 -13.25
C CYS A 350 -18.86 -16.62 -12.21
N GLN A 351 -18.07 -16.68 -11.13
CA GLN A 351 -18.24 -17.68 -10.08
C GLN A 351 -17.73 -17.17 -8.74
N ARG A 352 -18.53 -17.36 -7.69
CA ARG A 352 -18.15 -17.06 -6.30
C ARG A 352 -18.58 -18.19 -5.39
N TRP A 353 -17.65 -18.70 -4.60
CA TRP A 353 -17.98 -19.60 -3.50
C TRP A 353 -18.65 -18.78 -2.39
N VAL A 354 -19.78 -19.27 -1.86
CA VAL A 354 -20.47 -18.63 -0.74
C VAL A 354 -20.57 -19.65 0.39
N GLY A 355 -19.94 -19.33 1.53
CA GLY A 355 -20.17 -20.04 2.78
C GLY A 355 -21.50 -19.58 3.38
N VAL A 356 -22.35 -20.53 3.75
CA VAL A 356 -23.57 -20.24 4.52
C VAL A 356 -23.46 -20.99 5.83
N ASP A 357 -23.41 -20.24 6.93
CA ASP A 357 -23.51 -20.82 8.26
C ASP A 357 -24.94 -21.33 8.47
N VAL A 358 -25.09 -22.66 8.44
CA VAL A 358 -26.37 -23.29 8.74
C VAL A 358 -26.38 -23.58 10.25
N PRO A 359 -27.17 -22.86 11.07
CA PRO A 359 -27.29 -23.17 12.49
C PRO A 359 -27.86 -24.58 12.64
N TRP A 360 -27.02 -25.54 12.99
CA TRP A 360 -27.43 -26.94 13.05
C TRP A 360 -28.28 -27.17 14.30
N LYS A 361 -29.48 -27.77 14.13
CA LYS A 361 -30.11 -28.58 15.19
C LYS A 361 -29.63 -30.00 15.01
N ALA A 362 -29.40 -30.70 16.13
CA ALA A 362 -28.86 -32.06 16.14
C ALA A 362 -29.86 -33.14 15.69
N GLN A 363 -30.47 -32.97 14.51
CA GLN A 363 -31.44 -33.87 13.94
C GLN A 363 -30.98 -34.32 12.56
N TYR A 364 -31.00 -35.64 12.37
CA TYR A 364 -30.49 -36.34 11.20
C TYR A 364 -31.46 -36.14 10.02
N HIS A 365 -30.92 -35.88 8.81
CA HIS A 365 -31.67 -35.85 7.53
C HIS A 365 -32.57 -34.64 7.21
N GLU A 366 -32.21 -33.42 7.60
CA GLU A 366 -32.88 -32.24 7.06
C GLU A 366 -32.33 -31.86 5.67
N ARG A 367 -33.23 -31.76 4.68
CA ARG A 367 -32.95 -31.12 3.39
C ARG A 367 -33.20 -29.63 3.56
N PHE A 368 -32.22 -28.81 3.24
CA PHE A 368 -32.40 -27.36 3.22
C PHE A 368 -32.66 -26.88 1.78
N HIS A 369 -33.57 -25.93 1.64
CA HIS A 369 -33.84 -25.25 0.38
C HIS A 369 -33.36 -23.81 0.51
N ILE A 370 -32.36 -23.43 -0.28
CA ILE A 370 -31.93 -22.03 -0.37
C ILE A 370 -32.74 -21.40 -1.50
N LYS A 371 -33.71 -20.55 -1.14
CA LYS A 371 -34.45 -19.75 -2.11
C LYS A 371 -33.76 -18.40 -2.24
N MET A 372 -33.13 -18.15 -3.39
CA MET A 372 -32.56 -16.83 -3.68
C MET A 372 -33.66 -15.92 -4.21
N ASP A 373 -33.77 -14.71 -3.64
CA ASP A 373 -34.67 -13.69 -4.15
C ASP A 373 -33.90 -12.78 -5.12
N ALA A 374 -34.44 -12.56 -6.32
CA ALA A 374 -33.77 -11.84 -7.41
C ALA A 374 -33.51 -10.34 -7.10
N THR A 375 -34.00 -9.86 -5.97
CA THR A 375 -33.92 -8.48 -5.48
C THR A 375 -32.75 -8.23 -4.52
N SER A 376 -32.01 -9.26 -4.13
CA SER A 376 -30.82 -9.13 -3.27
C SER A 376 -29.71 -8.33 -3.98
N THR A 377 -29.38 -7.16 -3.45
CA THR A 377 -28.35 -6.25 -3.97
C THR A 377 -26.93 -6.84 -3.96
N ALA A 378 -26.70 -7.94 -3.22
CA ALA A 378 -25.42 -8.63 -3.16
C ALA A 378 -25.16 -9.57 -4.37
N PHE A 379 -26.21 -9.93 -5.12
CA PHE A 379 -26.11 -10.87 -6.24
C PHE A 379 -27.02 -10.42 -7.39
N LYS A 380 -26.60 -9.39 -8.15
CA LYS A 380 -27.15 -9.16 -9.49
C LYS A 380 -26.56 -10.17 -10.48
N ALA A 381 -26.87 -11.44 -10.28
CA ALA A 381 -26.80 -12.40 -11.37
C ALA A 381 -28.11 -12.28 -12.15
N ASN A 382 -28.05 -12.23 -13.48
CA ASN A 382 -29.21 -12.36 -14.36
C ASN A 382 -29.74 -13.81 -14.27
N ILE A 383 -30.23 -14.20 -13.09
CA ILE A 383 -30.91 -15.48 -12.87
C ILE A 383 -32.36 -15.21 -13.24
N PRO A 384 -32.92 -15.88 -14.27
CA PRO A 384 -34.34 -15.73 -14.57
C PRO A 384 -35.16 -16.11 -13.33
N SER A 385 -36.26 -15.41 -13.07
CA SER A 385 -37.11 -15.73 -11.92
C SER A 385 -37.61 -17.18 -12.01
N GLY A 386 -37.37 -17.97 -10.95
CA GLY A 386 -37.93 -19.33 -10.82
C GLY A 386 -36.94 -20.48 -10.66
N TYR A 387 -35.62 -20.26 -10.66
CA TYR A 387 -34.65 -21.34 -10.39
C TYR A 387 -34.51 -21.62 -8.89
N THR A 388 -34.69 -22.89 -8.51
CA THR A 388 -34.41 -23.41 -7.17
C THR A 388 -33.23 -24.34 -7.25
N PHE A 389 -32.13 -24.02 -6.57
CA PHE A 389 -30.97 -24.91 -6.49
C PHE A 389 -31.18 -25.90 -5.33
N VAL A 390 -31.05 -27.20 -5.61
CA VAL A 390 -31.18 -28.26 -4.62
C VAL A 390 -29.80 -28.91 -4.44
N SER A 391 -29.16 -28.65 -3.31
CA SER A 391 -27.92 -29.31 -2.89
C SER A 391 -28.25 -30.38 -1.84
N THR A 392 -27.66 -31.58 -1.98
CA THR A 392 -27.79 -32.67 -0.99
C THR A 392 -26.44 -32.88 -0.31
N LEU A 393 -26.33 -32.54 0.97
CA LEU A 393 -25.10 -32.78 1.73
C LEU A 393 -25.06 -34.20 2.29
N LYS A 394 -23.93 -34.90 2.11
CA LYS A 394 -23.56 -36.10 2.87
C LYS A 394 -22.48 -35.70 3.88
N LYS A 395 -22.66 -36.09 5.15
CA LYS A 395 -21.75 -35.74 6.25
C LYS A 395 -20.36 -36.34 6.01
N THR A 396 -19.35 -35.48 5.91
CA THR A 396 -17.96 -35.79 6.27
C THR A 396 -17.65 -35.14 7.63
N SER A 397 -16.67 -35.66 8.36
CA SER A 397 -16.49 -35.54 9.81
C SER A 397 -16.01 -34.17 10.35
N MET A 398 -16.30 -33.05 9.68
CA MET A 398 -15.92 -31.70 10.15
C MET A 398 -17.15 -30.81 10.44
N PRO A 399 -17.06 -29.85 11.38
CA PRO A 399 -18.18 -28.98 11.77
C PRO A 399 -18.47 -27.84 10.78
N THR A 400 -17.75 -27.76 9.68
CA THR A 400 -17.94 -26.80 8.59
C THR A 400 -18.17 -27.57 7.29
N VAL A 401 -19.31 -27.32 6.65
CA VAL A 401 -19.56 -27.81 5.28
C VAL A 401 -19.49 -26.61 4.35
N THR A 402 -18.34 -26.42 3.73
CA THR A 402 -18.15 -25.52 2.59
C THR A 402 -18.68 -26.23 1.35
N LEU A 403 -19.77 -25.76 0.73
CA LEU A 403 -20.10 -26.09 -0.67
C LEU A 403 -21.28 -25.26 -1.19
N LEU A 404 -20.98 -24.36 -2.13
CA LEU A 404 -21.86 -24.08 -3.26
C LEU A 404 -21.03 -23.50 -4.42
N ASP A 405 -20.94 -24.25 -5.52
CA ASP A 405 -20.47 -23.74 -6.82
C ASP A 405 -21.59 -22.91 -7.43
N LEU A 406 -21.47 -21.58 -7.41
CA LEU A 406 -22.32 -20.70 -8.20
C LEU A 406 -21.61 -20.40 -9.52
N MET A 407 -21.79 -21.25 -10.54
CA MET A 407 -21.50 -20.85 -11.93
C MET A 407 -22.60 -19.92 -12.42
N ALA A 408 -22.31 -18.62 -12.53
CA ALA A 408 -23.04 -17.70 -13.37
C ALA A 408 -22.22 -17.50 -14.65
N ILE A 409 -22.43 -18.38 -15.63
CA ILE A 409 -21.96 -18.14 -17.00
C ILE A 409 -22.85 -17.05 -17.60
N ILE A 410 -22.29 -15.87 -17.87
CA ILE A 410 -22.79 -14.96 -18.90
C ILE A 410 -21.61 -14.40 -19.68
#